data_AF-A0A843D2M2-F1
#
_entry.id   AF-A0A843D2M2-F1
#
_cell.length_a   1.000
_cell.length_b   1.000
_cell.length_c   1.000
_cell.angle_alpha   90.00
_cell.angle_beta   90.00
_cell.angle_gamma   90.00
#
_symmetry.space_group_name_H-M   'P 1'
#
loop_
_entity.id
_entity.type
_entity.pdbx_description
1 polymer ?
#
loop_
_entity_poly.entity_id
_entity_poly.type
_entity_poly.pdbx_seq_one_letter_code
_entity_poly.pdbx_strand_id
1 'polypeptide(L)'
;VQEKHPECTTLKTAKQYMNEWLQMRTEEGKSPWTIHLEAKALGKLFGIDPDDKNYFQPPKRERKEITRSRVDRVRDKHFSKSNNDELIKFCKGTGLRRSELVDLRGKDLITRAEIEAEISQLEKLQEEAHDPNRERRLDMLRDTRMFQGEYFTHVRCGKGGRVRMSPIIGANAEQIIERMKNTAPEEKVWQHVSENADIHGYRAEYATEMYKAHARAIEDIPYDRVNKGTGRKFQGDVYVCRKDEAGRKLDKAAMLICSKALGHNRIEVVANNYIRGL
;
A
#
# COMPACT_ATOMS: atom_id res chain seq x y z
N VAL A 1 -26.07 -22.15 11.82
CA VAL A 1 -27.41 -21.92 12.42
C VAL A 1 -28.28 -23.15 12.25
N GLN A 2 -28.63 -23.59 11.03
CA GLN A 2 -29.48 -24.77 10.83
C GLN A 2 -28.99 -26.06 11.54
N GLU A 3 -27.68 -26.28 11.64
CA GLU A 3 -27.12 -27.44 12.37
C GLU A 3 -27.43 -27.43 13.88
N LYS A 4 -27.49 -26.26 14.52
CA LYS A 4 -27.75 -26.10 15.97
C LYS A 4 -29.20 -25.68 16.28
N HIS A 5 -29.84 -25.02 15.31
CA HIS A 5 -31.17 -24.44 15.38
C HIS A 5 -31.98 -24.84 14.14
N PRO A 6 -32.38 -26.13 14.02
CA PRO A 6 -33.16 -26.59 12.88
C PRO A 6 -34.55 -25.92 12.82
N GLU A 7 -35.05 -25.39 13.94
CA GLU A 7 -36.27 -24.59 14.02
C GLU A 7 -36.16 -23.24 13.29
N CYS A 8 -34.94 -22.75 13.06
CA CYS A 8 -34.69 -21.50 12.37
C CYS A 8 -34.77 -21.68 10.85
N THR A 9 -35.96 -21.52 10.29
CA THR A 9 -36.23 -21.72 8.85
C THR A 9 -36.15 -20.44 8.01
N THR A 10 -36.11 -19.26 8.64
CA THR A 10 -36.09 -17.97 7.93
C THR A 10 -34.86 -17.13 8.27
N LEU A 11 -34.44 -16.29 7.33
CA LEU A 11 -33.37 -15.32 7.58
C LEU A 11 -33.74 -14.34 8.70
N LYS A 12 -35.01 -13.94 8.79
CA LYS A 12 -35.49 -13.03 9.84
C LYS A 12 -35.30 -13.61 11.24
N THR A 13 -35.65 -14.89 11.44
CA THR A 13 -35.46 -15.60 12.72
C THR A 13 -33.98 -15.88 12.99
N ALA A 14 -33.13 -15.98 11.96
CA ALA A 14 -31.70 -16.21 12.13
C ALA A 14 -30.96 -15.05 12.82
N LYS A 15 -31.53 -13.83 12.80
CA LYS A 15 -30.95 -12.62 13.40
C LYS A 15 -30.54 -12.83 14.87
N GLN A 16 -31.34 -13.54 15.66
CA GLN A 16 -31.08 -13.74 17.09
C GLN A 16 -29.85 -14.62 17.37
N TYR A 17 -29.46 -15.48 16.43
CA TYR A 17 -28.33 -16.39 16.56
C TYR A 17 -27.04 -15.81 15.98
N MET A 18 -27.04 -14.56 15.51
CA MET A 18 -25.88 -13.93 14.88
C MET A 18 -24.68 -13.88 15.83
N ASN A 19 -24.87 -13.43 17.06
CA ASN A 19 -23.80 -13.30 18.04
C ASN A 19 -23.24 -14.67 18.45
N GLU A 20 -24.12 -15.66 18.63
CA GLU A 20 -23.70 -17.04 18.91
C GLU A 20 -22.87 -17.60 17.76
N TRP A 21 -23.30 -17.38 16.51
CA TRP A 21 -22.55 -17.84 15.36
C TRP A 21 -21.17 -17.15 15.27
N LEU A 22 -21.08 -15.84 15.46
CA LEU A 22 -19.81 -15.10 15.47
C LEU A 22 -18.89 -15.52 16.62
N GLN A 23 -19.45 -15.87 17.78
CA GLN A 23 -18.71 -16.42 18.91
C GLN A 23 -18.12 -17.79 18.56
N MET A 24 -18.93 -18.69 18.00
CA MET A 24 -18.46 -19.99 17.50
C MET A 24 -17.33 -19.84 16.48
N ARG A 25 -17.44 -18.89 15.53
CA ARG A 25 -16.36 -18.61 14.57
C ARG A 25 -15.07 -18.15 15.22
N THR A 26 -15.18 -17.41 16.33
CA THR A 26 -14.02 -16.98 17.12
C THR A 26 -13.37 -18.19 17.81
N GLU A 27 -14.18 -19.09 18.37
CA GLU A 27 -13.73 -20.34 19.02
C GLU A 27 -13.13 -21.35 18.03
N GLU A 28 -13.58 -21.37 16.78
CA GLU A 28 -12.94 -22.10 15.67
C GLU A 28 -11.54 -21.56 15.32
N GLY A 29 -11.07 -20.50 15.97
CA GLY A 29 -9.76 -19.92 15.75
C GLY A 29 -9.66 -19.10 14.46
N LYS A 30 -10.77 -18.61 13.91
CA LYS A 30 -10.72 -17.69 12.76
C LYS A 30 -10.04 -16.38 13.17
N SER A 31 -9.31 -15.80 12.22
CA SER A 31 -8.55 -14.58 12.49
C SER A 31 -9.48 -13.42 12.89
N PRO A 32 -9.02 -12.48 13.74
CA PRO A 32 -9.80 -11.30 14.08
C PRO A 32 -10.27 -10.50 12.85
N TRP A 33 -9.50 -10.45 11.77
CA TRP A 33 -9.94 -9.79 10.51
C TRP A 33 -11.14 -10.49 9.87
N THR A 34 -11.17 -11.82 9.90
CA THR A 34 -12.29 -12.61 9.38
C THR A 34 -13.55 -12.34 10.20
N ILE A 35 -13.45 -12.39 11.53
CA ILE A 35 -14.61 -12.15 12.40
C ILE A 35 -15.13 -10.71 12.25
N HIS A 36 -14.24 -9.71 12.16
CA HIS A 36 -14.66 -8.32 11.90
C HIS A 36 -15.41 -8.19 10.56
N LEU A 37 -14.95 -8.86 9.51
CA LEU A 37 -15.62 -8.83 8.20
C LEU A 37 -17.00 -9.50 8.28
N GLU A 38 -17.07 -10.68 8.88
CA GLU A 38 -18.30 -11.44 9.07
C GLU A 38 -19.31 -10.64 9.91
N ALA A 39 -18.89 -10.03 11.03
CA ALA A 39 -19.74 -9.20 11.88
C ALA A 39 -20.28 -7.95 11.15
N LYS A 40 -19.50 -7.33 10.27
CA LYS A 40 -19.97 -6.19 9.46
C LYS A 40 -20.93 -6.62 8.36
N ALA A 41 -20.66 -7.76 7.70
CA ALA A 41 -21.53 -8.30 6.67
C ALA A 41 -22.90 -8.70 7.25
N LEU A 42 -22.91 -9.40 8.39
CA LEU A 42 -24.13 -9.80 9.07
C LEU A 42 -24.86 -8.60 9.68
N GLY A 43 -24.15 -7.64 10.27
CA GLY A 43 -24.75 -6.39 10.73
C GLY A 43 -25.47 -5.66 9.61
N LYS A 44 -24.86 -5.56 8.41
CA LYS A 44 -25.51 -4.99 7.22
C LYS A 44 -26.71 -5.81 6.76
N LEU A 45 -26.61 -7.13 6.76
CA LEU A 45 -27.68 -8.03 6.34
C LEU A 45 -28.92 -7.92 7.25
N PHE A 46 -28.71 -7.79 8.56
CA PHE A 46 -29.78 -7.76 9.56
C PHE A 46 -30.19 -6.34 10.02
N GLY A 47 -29.58 -5.31 9.44
CA GLY A 47 -29.80 -3.91 9.81
C GLY A 47 -29.45 -3.63 11.28
N ILE A 48 -28.35 -4.20 11.79
CA ILE A 48 -27.85 -3.96 13.14
C ILE A 48 -26.72 -2.94 13.05
N ASP A 49 -26.88 -1.84 13.77
CA ASP A 49 -25.88 -0.79 13.83
C ASP A 49 -24.68 -1.24 14.68
N PRO A 50 -23.44 -0.93 14.29
CA PRO A 50 -22.26 -1.16 15.12
C PRO A 50 -22.31 -0.56 16.54
N ASP A 51 -23.08 0.50 16.73
CA ASP A 51 -23.26 1.18 18.03
C ASP A 51 -24.41 0.59 18.85
N ASP A 52 -25.11 -0.43 18.33
CA ASP A 52 -26.13 -1.18 19.08
C ASP A 52 -25.49 -1.88 20.27
N LYS A 53 -26.13 -1.81 21.44
CA LYS A 53 -25.69 -2.48 22.67
C LYS A 53 -25.56 -4.00 22.48
N ASN A 54 -26.35 -4.57 21.58
CA ASN A 54 -26.36 -6.00 21.27
C ASN A 54 -25.43 -6.35 20.09
N TYR A 55 -24.68 -5.39 19.54
CA TYR A 55 -23.72 -5.67 18.47
C TYR A 55 -22.59 -6.55 19.00
N PHE A 56 -22.32 -7.67 18.32
CA PHE A 56 -21.20 -8.54 18.64
C PHE A 56 -19.90 -7.75 18.60
N GLN A 57 -19.14 -7.78 19.70
CA GLN A 57 -17.85 -7.10 19.81
C GLN A 57 -16.75 -8.06 19.36
N PRO A 58 -16.21 -7.93 18.13
CA PRO A 58 -15.22 -8.87 17.65
C PRO A 58 -13.88 -8.67 18.36
N PRO A 59 -13.02 -9.70 18.42
CA PRO A 59 -11.72 -9.59 19.07
C PRO A 59 -10.89 -8.43 18.49
N LYS A 60 -10.07 -7.80 19.34
CA LYS A 60 -9.21 -6.69 18.95
C LYS A 60 -8.21 -7.16 17.89
N ARG A 61 -8.02 -6.39 16.82
CA ARG A 61 -7.04 -6.66 15.77
C ARG A 61 -5.68 -6.09 16.17
N GLU A 62 -4.65 -6.92 16.26
CA GLU A 62 -3.27 -6.48 16.56
C GLU A 62 -2.31 -6.87 15.43
N ARG A 63 -1.43 -5.97 14.94
CA ARG A 63 -0.57 -6.26 13.78
C ARG A 63 0.33 -7.47 13.97
N LYS A 64 0.68 -7.83 15.22
CA LYS A 64 1.44 -9.04 15.55
C LYS A 64 0.72 -10.33 15.13
N GLU A 65 -0.61 -10.29 15.03
CA GLU A 65 -1.45 -11.41 14.59
C GLU A 65 -1.61 -11.47 13.06
N ILE A 66 -1.08 -10.47 12.33
CA ILE A 66 -1.03 -10.52 10.87
C ILE A 66 0.01 -11.55 10.48
N THR A 67 -0.45 -12.68 9.98
CA THR A 67 0.40 -13.82 9.65
C THR A 67 0.74 -13.90 8.15
N ARG A 68 -0.01 -13.22 7.27
CA ARG A 68 0.28 -13.20 5.81
C ARG A 68 1.42 -12.23 5.50
N SER A 69 2.41 -12.66 4.70
CA SER A 69 3.56 -11.84 4.29
C SER A 69 4.43 -11.36 5.47
N ARG A 70 4.49 -12.16 6.55
CA ARG A 70 5.23 -11.85 7.80
C ARG A 70 6.01 -13.02 8.37
N VAL A 71 5.58 -14.23 8.07
CA VAL A 71 6.19 -15.48 8.52
C VAL A 71 6.12 -16.43 7.33
N ASP A 72 7.13 -17.28 7.15
CA ASP A 72 7.13 -18.28 6.08
C ASP A 72 5.85 -19.13 6.19
N ARG A 73 5.06 -19.17 5.12
CA ARG A 73 3.84 -19.97 5.03
C ARG A 73 4.12 -21.29 4.33
N VAL A 74 3.24 -22.26 4.56
CA VAL A 74 3.24 -23.55 3.84
C VAL A 74 3.24 -23.35 2.32
N ARG A 75 2.54 -22.32 1.82
CA ARG A 75 2.53 -21.96 0.40
C ARG A 75 3.87 -21.40 -0.11
N ASP A 76 4.62 -20.72 0.75
CA ASP A 76 5.92 -20.14 0.39
C ASP A 76 6.96 -21.24 0.12
N LYS A 77 6.73 -22.47 0.63
CA LYS A 77 7.54 -23.66 0.32
C LYS A 77 7.51 -24.04 -1.16
N HIS A 78 6.46 -23.65 -1.89
CA HIS A 78 6.35 -23.88 -3.34
C HIS A 78 6.94 -22.73 -4.17
N PHE A 79 7.63 -21.78 -3.53
CA PHE A 79 8.32 -20.67 -4.19
C PHE A 79 9.82 -20.74 -3.90
N SER A 80 10.62 -21.11 -4.91
CA SER A 80 12.07 -21.09 -4.80
C SER A 80 12.59 -19.65 -4.86
N LYS A 81 13.07 -19.12 -3.72
CA LYS A 81 13.65 -17.77 -3.64
C LYS A 81 14.89 -17.62 -4.53
N SER A 82 15.73 -18.66 -4.63
CA SER A 82 16.93 -18.64 -5.47
C SER A 82 16.60 -18.55 -6.96
N ASN A 83 15.62 -19.34 -7.43
CA ASN A 83 15.26 -19.37 -8.85
C ASN A 83 14.49 -18.10 -9.28
N ASN A 84 13.97 -17.35 -8.31
CA ASN A 84 13.22 -16.11 -8.54
C ASN A 84 13.94 -14.89 -7.96
N ASP A 85 15.24 -14.99 -7.71
CA ASP A 85 16.03 -13.94 -7.05
C ASP A 85 15.93 -12.60 -7.80
N GLU A 86 16.01 -12.65 -9.14
CA GLU A 86 15.85 -11.47 -9.99
C GLU A 86 14.46 -10.81 -9.81
N LEU A 87 13.38 -11.59 -9.76
CA LEU A 87 12.02 -11.07 -9.51
C LEU A 87 11.92 -10.43 -8.12
N ILE A 88 12.53 -11.05 -7.10
CA ILE A 88 12.54 -10.52 -5.74
C ILE A 88 13.25 -9.16 -5.72
N LYS A 89 14.47 -9.09 -6.27
CA LYS A 89 15.26 -7.85 -6.40
C LYS A 89 14.49 -6.79 -7.16
N PHE A 90 13.86 -7.16 -8.27
CA PHE A 90 12.99 -6.27 -9.05
C PHE A 90 11.87 -5.67 -8.21
N CYS A 91 11.18 -6.49 -7.41
CA CYS A 91 10.10 -6.01 -6.54
C CYS A 91 10.62 -5.09 -5.43
N LYS A 92 11.78 -5.42 -4.84
CA LYS A 92 12.42 -4.60 -3.80
C LYS A 92 12.97 -3.29 -4.32
N GLY A 93 13.31 -3.20 -5.61
CA GLY A 93 13.81 -1.97 -6.23
C GLY A 93 12.75 -1.12 -6.94
N THR A 94 11.57 -1.65 -7.24
CA THR A 94 10.49 -0.89 -7.92
C THR A 94 9.24 -0.69 -7.07
N GLY A 95 9.03 -1.55 -6.08
CA GLY A 95 7.86 -1.54 -5.21
C GLY A 95 6.55 -1.85 -5.91
N LEU A 96 6.53 -2.46 -7.10
CA LEU A 96 5.30 -2.70 -7.87
C LEU A 96 4.34 -3.72 -7.21
N ARG A 97 3.04 -3.61 -7.49
CA ARG A 97 2.05 -4.65 -7.14
C ARG A 97 2.10 -5.80 -8.13
N ARG A 98 1.53 -6.97 -7.76
CA ARG A 98 1.40 -8.12 -8.67
C ARG A 98 0.81 -7.75 -10.01
N SER A 99 -0.34 -7.07 -10.00
CA SER A 99 -1.04 -6.67 -11.22
C SER A 99 -0.19 -5.72 -12.07
N GLU A 100 0.57 -4.84 -11.42
CA GLU A 100 1.47 -3.91 -12.10
C GLU A 100 2.65 -4.65 -12.76
N LEU A 101 3.20 -5.69 -12.11
CA LEU A 101 4.26 -6.53 -12.67
C LEU A 101 3.79 -7.37 -13.86
N VAL A 102 2.58 -7.93 -13.79
CA VAL A 102 2.00 -8.78 -14.85
C VAL A 102 1.76 -8.01 -16.15
N ASP A 103 1.52 -6.69 -16.05
CA ASP A 103 1.23 -5.82 -17.18
C ASP A 103 2.43 -4.94 -17.59
N LEU A 104 3.56 -5.04 -16.88
CA LEU A 104 4.76 -4.24 -17.14
C LEU A 104 5.42 -4.64 -18.47
N ARG A 105 5.75 -3.66 -19.28
CA ARG A 105 6.37 -3.83 -20.60
C ARG A 105 7.68 -3.06 -20.71
N GLY A 106 8.51 -3.39 -21.69
CA GLY A 106 9.79 -2.71 -21.93
C GLY A 106 9.65 -1.18 -22.06
N LYS A 107 8.61 -0.72 -22.77
CA LYS A 107 8.30 0.72 -22.95
C LYS A 107 7.94 1.48 -21.68
N ASP A 108 7.71 0.78 -20.57
CA ASP A 108 7.38 1.43 -19.30
C ASP A 108 8.63 1.90 -18.55
N LEU A 109 9.84 1.66 -19.07
CA LEU A 109 11.03 2.31 -18.56
C LEU A 109 11.10 3.73 -19.11
N ILE A 110 10.98 4.71 -18.22
CA ILE A 110 11.02 6.13 -18.58
C ILE A 110 12.18 6.80 -17.86
N THR A 111 12.93 7.65 -18.58
CA THR A 111 14.02 8.44 -18.02
C THR A 111 13.52 9.73 -17.38
N ARG A 112 14.29 10.26 -16.44
CA ARG A 112 14.09 11.62 -15.92
C ARG A 112 14.05 12.66 -17.04
N ALA A 113 14.93 12.55 -18.03
CA ALA A 113 15.00 13.48 -19.15
C ALA A 113 13.69 13.50 -19.95
N GLU A 114 13.11 12.34 -20.26
CA GLU A 114 11.80 12.25 -20.92
C GLU A 114 10.68 12.88 -20.08
N ILE A 115 10.69 12.63 -18.76
CA ILE A 115 9.70 13.21 -17.84
C ILE A 115 9.81 14.74 -17.79
N GLU A 116 11.02 15.29 -17.65
CA GLU A 116 11.22 16.75 -17.60
C GLU A 116 10.93 17.44 -18.95
N ALA A 117 11.22 16.76 -20.06
CA ALA A 117 10.82 17.23 -21.39
C ALA A 117 9.28 17.29 -21.50
N GLU A 118 8.58 16.27 -21.02
CA GLU A 118 7.12 16.26 -21.00
C GLU A 118 6.53 17.31 -20.06
N ILE A 119 7.08 17.49 -18.85
CA ILE A 119 6.66 18.56 -17.94
C ILE A 119 6.78 19.92 -18.63
N SER A 120 7.92 20.17 -19.27
CA SER A 120 8.18 21.44 -19.97
C SER A 120 7.19 21.67 -21.13
N GLN A 121 6.78 20.62 -21.84
CA GLN A 121 5.76 20.70 -22.89
C GLN A 121 4.38 21.01 -22.30
N LEU A 122 3.98 20.32 -21.24
CA LEU A 122 2.67 20.51 -20.61
C LEU A 122 2.54 21.88 -19.93
N GLU A 123 3.62 22.40 -19.35
CA GLU A 123 3.66 23.74 -18.74
C GLU A 123 3.51 24.85 -19.79
N LYS A 124 4.09 24.71 -20.98
CA LYS A 124 3.90 25.66 -22.09
C LYS A 124 2.45 25.70 -22.57
N LEU A 125 1.79 24.54 -22.61
CA LEU A 125 0.37 24.45 -22.98
C LEU A 125 -0.55 24.99 -21.88
N GLN A 126 -0.08 25.15 -20.65
CA GLN A 126 -0.90 25.62 -19.52
C GLN A 126 -1.47 27.03 -19.74
N GLU A 127 -0.90 27.81 -20.65
CA GLU A 127 -1.41 29.12 -21.07
C GLU A 127 -2.74 29.03 -21.86
N GLU A 128 -3.12 27.83 -22.32
CA GLU A 128 -4.42 27.53 -22.91
C GLU A 128 -5.50 27.24 -21.85
N ALA A 129 -6.77 27.11 -22.26
CA ALA A 129 -7.90 26.83 -21.36
C ALA A 129 -7.63 25.67 -20.37
N HIS A 130 -8.20 25.78 -19.16
CA HIS A 130 -8.01 24.82 -18.07
C HIS A 130 -8.46 23.40 -18.46
N ASP A 131 -7.53 22.43 -18.39
CA ASP A 131 -7.80 20.99 -18.57
C ASP A 131 -7.41 20.21 -17.29
N PRO A 132 -8.39 19.66 -16.55
CA PRO A 132 -8.15 18.85 -15.35
C PRO A 132 -7.30 17.59 -15.59
N ASN A 133 -7.33 17.00 -16.79
CA ASN A 133 -6.54 15.81 -17.08
C ASN A 133 -5.06 16.15 -17.27
N ARG A 134 -4.78 17.25 -17.95
CA ARG A 134 -3.43 17.82 -18.07
C ARG A 134 -2.85 18.16 -16.70
N GLU A 135 -3.62 18.82 -15.83
CA GLU A 135 -3.16 19.16 -14.47
C GLU A 135 -2.82 17.92 -13.64
N ARG A 136 -3.70 16.91 -13.63
CA ARG A 136 -3.42 15.63 -12.95
C ARG A 136 -2.18 14.92 -13.50
N ARG A 137 -1.95 14.98 -14.82
CA ARG A 137 -0.76 14.40 -15.44
C ARG A 137 0.49 15.16 -15.02
N LEU A 138 0.44 16.49 -15.06
CA LEU A 138 1.54 17.36 -14.66
C LEU A 138 1.90 17.17 -13.18
N ASP A 139 0.92 17.08 -12.28
CA ASP A 139 1.13 16.79 -10.86
C ASP A 139 1.82 15.43 -10.64
N MET A 140 1.37 14.40 -11.36
CA MET A 140 1.97 13.06 -11.31
C MET A 140 3.42 13.07 -11.79
N LEU A 141 3.75 13.83 -12.84
CA LEU A 141 5.12 13.98 -13.33
C LEU A 141 5.98 14.81 -12.36
N ARG A 142 5.45 15.89 -11.79
CA ARG A 142 6.15 16.73 -10.80
C ARG A 142 6.49 15.96 -9.52
N ASP A 143 5.67 14.98 -9.13
CA ASP A 143 6.01 14.07 -8.03
C ASP A 143 7.37 13.38 -8.23
N THR A 144 7.83 13.19 -9.48
CA THR A 144 9.12 12.54 -9.77
C THR A 144 10.33 13.35 -9.32
N ARG A 145 10.17 14.68 -9.18
CA ARG A 145 11.20 15.60 -8.67
C ARG A 145 11.52 15.35 -7.19
N MET A 146 10.68 14.59 -6.47
CA MET A 146 10.94 14.16 -5.10
C MET A 146 11.98 13.04 -5.00
N PHE A 147 12.31 12.38 -6.11
CA PHE A 147 13.24 11.26 -6.14
C PHE A 147 14.52 11.67 -6.87
N GLN A 148 15.66 11.06 -6.53
CA GLN A 148 16.96 11.35 -7.15
C GLN A 148 17.31 10.42 -8.33
N GLY A 149 16.60 9.31 -8.51
CA GLY A 149 16.95 8.30 -9.53
C GLY A 149 16.66 8.73 -10.97
N GLU A 150 17.46 8.25 -11.93
CA GLU A 150 17.33 8.63 -13.35
C GLU A 150 16.28 7.82 -14.13
N TYR A 151 15.87 6.68 -13.59
CA TYR A 151 14.95 5.76 -14.26
C TYR A 151 13.73 5.46 -13.40
N PHE A 152 12.59 5.40 -14.06
CA PHE A 152 11.28 5.15 -13.48
C PHE A 152 10.57 4.04 -14.23
N THR A 153 9.74 3.29 -13.51
CA THR A 153 8.73 2.42 -14.14
C THR A 153 7.39 3.16 -14.21
N HIS A 154 6.84 3.28 -15.41
CA HIS A 154 5.53 3.87 -15.64
C HIS A 154 4.43 2.86 -15.33
N VAL A 155 3.74 3.08 -14.21
CA VAL A 155 2.57 2.28 -13.86
C VAL A 155 1.34 2.90 -14.51
N ARG A 156 0.91 2.31 -15.63
CA ARG A 156 -0.23 2.80 -16.43
C ARG A 156 -1.59 2.62 -15.77
N CYS A 157 -1.79 1.54 -15.00
CA CYS A 157 -3.06 1.25 -14.33
C CYS A 157 -2.82 0.53 -12.98
N GLY A 158 -2.54 1.31 -11.94
CA GLY A 158 -2.44 0.83 -10.58
C GLY A 158 -3.81 0.54 -9.96
N LYS A 159 -3.81 0.10 -8.70
CA LYS A 159 -5.05 -0.13 -7.93
C LYS A 159 -5.95 1.11 -7.97
N GLY A 160 -7.19 0.94 -8.45
CA GLY A 160 -8.16 2.02 -8.60
C GLY A 160 -7.90 2.94 -9.79
N GLY A 161 -7.19 2.47 -10.82
CA GLY A 161 -6.89 3.24 -12.05
C GLY A 161 -5.75 4.24 -11.87
N ARG A 162 -4.96 4.16 -10.80
CA ARG A 162 -3.95 5.16 -10.49
C ARG A 162 -2.73 5.04 -11.41
N VAL A 163 -2.40 6.13 -12.10
CA VAL A 163 -1.15 6.29 -12.85
C VAL A 163 -0.05 6.84 -11.94
N ARG A 164 1.19 6.36 -12.07
CA ARG A 164 2.38 6.95 -11.42
C ARG A 164 3.68 6.59 -12.14
N MET A 165 4.71 7.40 -11.92
CA MET A 165 6.10 7.02 -12.13
C MET A 165 6.68 6.46 -10.83
N SER A 166 7.05 5.18 -10.82
CA SER A 166 7.62 4.50 -9.65
C SER A 166 9.16 4.50 -9.78
N PRO A 167 9.91 5.19 -8.90
CA PRO A 167 11.36 5.27 -9.02
C PRO A 167 12.00 3.90 -8.79
N ILE A 168 13.05 3.60 -9.56
CA ILE A 168 13.88 2.43 -9.39
C ILE A 168 15.01 2.78 -8.40
N ILE A 169 15.08 2.07 -7.27
CA ILE A 169 16.04 2.32 -6.19
C ILE A 169 16.73 1.04 -5.72
N GLY A 170 17.68 1.20 -4.80
CA GLY A 170 18.36 0.11 -4.10
C GLY A 170 19.55 -0.46 -4.89
N ALA A 171 20.26 -1.38 -4.26
CA ALA A 171 21.54 -1.91 -4.78
C ALA A 171 21.42 -2.66 -6.12
N ASN A 172 20.23 -3.09 -6.51
CA ASN A 172 20.00 -3.84 -7.75
C ASN A 172 19.35 -2.97 -8.85
N ALA A 173 19.37 -1.63 -8.71
CA ALA A 173 18.72 -0.73 -9.66
C ALA A 173 19.25 -0.92 -11.10
N GLU A 174 20.57 -1.06 -11.28
CA GLU A 174 21.19 -1.27 -12.60
C GLU A 174 20.69 -2.55 -13.27
N GLN A 175 20.66 -3.67 -12.54
CA GLN A 175 20.13 -4.94 -13.04
C GLN A 175 18.66 -4.83 -13.47
N ILE A 176 17.85 -4.10 -12.70
CA ILE A 176 16.44 -3.86 -13.02
C ILE A 176 16.30 -3.04 -14.31
N ILE A 177 17.10 -1.99 -14.45
CA ILE A 177 17.12 -1.12 -15.62
C ILE A 177 17.56 -1.91 -16.85
N GLU A 178 18.62 -2.73 -16.73
CA GLU A 178 19.13 -3.59 -17.79
C GLU A 178 18.07 -4.58 -18.27
N ARG A 179 17.38 -5.27 -17.34
CA ARG A 179 16.26 -6.16 -17.69
C ARG A 179 15.18 -5.43 -18.50
N MET A 180 14.79 -4.24 -18.08
CA MET A 180 13.78 -3.44 -18.77
C MET A 180 14.25 -3.03 -20.17
N LYS A 181 15.51 -2.57 -20.32
CA LYS A 181 16.10 -2.20 -21.61
C LYS A 181 16.22 -3.38 -22.57
N ASN A 182 16.51 -4.56 -22.05
CA ASN A 182 16.64 -5.80 -22.84
C ASN A 182 15.28 -6.44 -23.18
N THR A 183 14.16 -5.85 -22.73
CA THR A 183 12.81 -6.29 -23.08
C THR A 183 12.28 -5.42 -24.23
N ALA A 184 11.71 -6.03 -25.27
CA ALA A 184 11.15 -5.25 -26.38
C ALA A 184 10.02 -4.31 -25.90
N PRO A 185 9.78 -3.15 -26.56
CA PRO A 185 8.85 -2.13 -26.07
C PRO A 185 7.45 -2.64 -25.71
N GLU A 186 6.88 -3.53 -26.53
CA GLU A 186 5.54 -4.11 -26.32
C GLU A 186 5.54 -5.47 -25.64
N GLU A 187 6.71 -6.03 -25.34
CA GLU A 187 6.85 -7.32 -24.68
C GLU A 187 6.68 -7.16 -23.16
N LYS A 188 6.10 -8.18 -22.52
CA LYS A 188 6.03 -8.26 -21.06
C LYS A 188 7.40 -8.53 -20.48
N VAL A 189 7.79 -7.71 -19.50
CA VAL A 189 9.04 -7.88 -18.74
C VAL A 189 9.03 -9.19 -17.95
N TRP A 190 7.84 -9.61 -17.50
CA TRP A 190 7.63 -10.89 -16.81
C TRP A 190 6.53 -11.68 -17.52
N GLN A 191 6.92 -12.78 -18.15
CA GLN A 191 5.95 -13.70 -18.79
C GLN A 191 5.08 -14.40 -17.75
N HIS A 192 5.64 -14.71 -16.58
CA HIS A 192 4.93 -15.30 -15.46
C HIS A 192 5.36 -14.64 -14.14
N VAL A 193 4.39 -14.34 -13.29
CA VAL A 193 4.60 -13.87 -11.91
C VAL A 193 3.87 -14.84 -10.99
N SER A 194 4.63 -15.63 -10.24
CA SER A 194 4.06 -16.68 -9.37
C SER A 194 3.09 -16.10 -8.34
N GLU A 195 1.95 -16.77 -8.16
CA GLU A 195 0.97 -16.41 -7.13
C GLU A 195 1.55 -16.54 -5.71
N ASN A 196 2.48 -17.49 -5.54
CA ASN A 196 3.15 -17.79 -4.28
C ASN A 196 4.29 -16.79 -3.94
N ALA A 197 4.67 -15.90 -4.86
CA ALA A 197 5.67 -14.88 -4.58
C ALA A 197 5.13 -13.84 -3.59
N ASP A 198 5.86 -13.56 -2.50
CA ASP A 198 5.47 -12.54 -1.52
C ASP A 198 5.75 -11.10 -1.97
N ILE A 199 5.15 -10.71 -3.10
CA ILE A 199 5.30 -9.36 -3.68
C ILE A 199 4.87 -8.27 -2.69
N HIS A 200 3.92 -8.56 -1.78
CA HIS A 200 3.53 -7.57 -0.78
C HIS A 200 4.62 -7.37 0.28
N GLY A 201 5.29 -8.44 0.70
CA GLY A 201 6.49 -8.39 1.54
C GLY A 201 7.62 -7.61 0.87
N TYR A 202 7.99 -7.96 -0.36
CA TYR A 202 9.07 -7.28 -1.10
C TYR A 202 8.76 -5.79 -1.33
N ARG A 203 7.49 -5.47 -1.61
CA ARG A 203 7.02 -4.07 -1.71
C ARG A 203 7.11 -3.32 -0.38
N ALA A 204 6.97 -4.00 0.76
CA ALA A 204 7.18 -3.40 2.08
C ALA A 204 8.65 -3.13 2.38
N GLU A 205 9.55 -3.97 1.89
CA GLU A 205 10.99 -3.71 1.94
C GLU A 205 11.34 -2.47 1.12
N TYR A 206 10.89 -2.38 -0.14
CA TYR A 206 11.03 -1.17 -0.97
C TYR A 206 10.54 0.09 -0.24
N ALA A 207 9.35 0.02 0.35
CA ALA A 207 8.76 1.14 1.07
C ALA A 207 9.60 1.57 2.29
N THR A 208 10.20 0.59 2.97
CA THR A 208 11.06 0.82 4.13
C THR A 208 12.38 1.46 3.71
N GLU A 209 13.01 0.98 2.63
CA GLU A 209 14.22 1.61 2.07
C GLU A 209 13.94 3.04 1.61
N MET A 210 12.85 3.26 0.86
CA MET A 210 12.43 4.60 0.42
C MET A 210 12.20 5.54 1.60
N TYR A 211 11.55 5.07 2.66
CA TYR A 211 11.36 5.88 3.87
C TYR A 211 12.70 6.20 4.54
N LYS A 212 13.53 5.18 4.80
CA LYS A 212 14.84 5.36 5.46
C LYS A 212 15.75 6.33 4.72
N ALA A 213 15.73 6.31 3.38
CA ALA A 213 16.55 7.19 2.55
C ALA A 213 16.17 8.69 2.67
N HIS A 214 14.95 9.00 3.14
CA HIS A 214 14.44 10.38 3.21
C HIS A 214 14.04 10.81 4.62
N ALA A 215 14.01 9.89 5.58
CA ALA A 215 13.58 10.16 6.94
C ALA A 215 14.61 11.02 7.67
N ARG A 216 14.14 12.14 8.20
CA ARG A 216 14.89 12.95 9.17
C ARG A 216 14.81 12.31 10.54
N ALA A 217 15.79 12.60 11.40
CA ALA A 217 15.70 12.22 12.81
C ALA A 217 14.50 12.95 13.45
N ILE A 218 13.77 12.27 14.33
CA ILE A 218 12.49 12.79 14.86
C ILE A 218 12.73 14.02 15.74
N GLU A 219 13.85 14.03 16.45
CA GLU A 219 14.37 15.12 17.27
C GLU A 219 14.65 16.40 16.48
N ASP A 220 15.02 16.28 15.20
CA ASP A 220 15.32 17.41 14.32
C ASP A 220 14.06 18.02 13.69
N ILE A 221 12.93 17.30 13.76
CA ILE A 221 11.67 17.76 13.19
C ILE A 221 10.97 18.67 14.22
N PRO A 222 10.62 19.92 13.86
CA PRO A 222 9.87 20.81 14.75
C PRO A 222 8.48 20.23 15.04
N TYR A 223 8.37 19.50 16.15
CA TYR A 223 7.15 18.85 16.63
C TYR A 223 6.63 19.58 17.88
N ASP A 224 5.31 19.57 18.08
CA ASP A 224 4.62 20.19 19.23
C ASP A 224 4.88 21.69 19.48
N ARG A 225 5.33 22.43 18.45
CA ARG A 225 5.46 23.89 18.52
C ARG A 225 4.12 24.58 18.33
N VAL A 226 3.98 25.78 18.87
CA VAL A 226 2.86 26.69 18.57
C VAL A 226 3.37 27.77 17.62
N ASN A 227 2.63 28.06 16.56
CA ASN A 227 3.02 29.09 15.60
C ASN A 227 2.95 30.47 16.27
N LYS A 228 4.08 31.18 16.37
CA LYS A 228 4.23 32.45 17.12
C LYS A 228 3.26 33.54 16.66
N GLY A 229 2.75 33.49 15.42
CA GLY A 229 1.80 34.48 14.91
C GLY A 229 0.32 34.10 15.03
N THR A 230 -0.01 32.80 15.00
CA THR A 230 -1.42 32.36 14.93
C THR A 230 -1.93 31.68 16.20
N GLY A 231 -1.04 31.34 17.15
CA GLY A 231 -1.39 30.60 18.36
C GLY A 231 -1.86 29.16 18.09
N ARG A 232 -1.87 28.72 16.83
CA ARG A 232 -2.29 27.37 16.44
C ARG A 232 -1.16 26.38 16.66
N LYS A 233 -1.50 25.16 17.09
CA LYS A 233 -0.56 24.03 17.12
C LYS A 233 0.01 23.86 15.71
N PHE A 234 1.34 23.74 15.61
CA PHE A 234 1.99 23.37 14.37
C PHE A 234 1.40 22.03 13.93
N GLN A 235 0.98 21.92 12.66
CA GLN A 235 0.69 20.61 12.10
C GLN A 235 2.04 19.89 12.03
N GLY A 236 2.41 19.20 13.11
CA GLY A 236 3.69 18.56 13.24
C GLY A 236 4.01 17.70 12.02
N ASP A 237 5.19 17.88 11.45
CA ASP A 237 5.78 17.03 10.43
C ASP A 237 6.06 15.61 10.94
N VAL A 238 5.67 15.30 12.18
CA VAL A 238 5.71 13.97 12.78
C VAL A 238 4.31 13.35 12.76
N TYR A 239 4.22 12.15 12.23
CA TYR A 239 3.07 11.26 12.33
C TYR A 239 3.19 10.42 13.59
N VAL A 240 2.23 10.56 14.51
CA VAL A 240 2.12 9.69 15.68
C VAL A 240 1.20 8.52 15.34
N CYS A 241 1.78 7.32 15.32
CA CYS A 241 1.05 6.09 15.12
C CYS A 241 -0.03 5.90 16.20
N ARG A 242 -1.06 5.14 15.85
CA ARG A 242 -2.24 4.87 16.69
C ARG A 242 -2.41 3.36 16.86
N LYS A 243 -3.39 2.97 17.67
CA LYS A 243 -3.77 1.58 17.94
C LYS A 243 -2.61 0.82 18.58
N ASP A 244 -2.17 -0.27 17.96
CA ASP A 244 -1.15 -1.16 18.46
C ASP A 244 0.29 -0.64 18.30
N GLU A 245 0.49 0.43 17.51
CA GLU A 245 1.75 1.18 17.45
C GLU A 245 1.62 2.57 18.11
N ALA A 246 0.66 2.76 19.03
CA ALA A 246 0.43 4.05 19.66
C ALA A 246 1.72 4.64 20.28
N GLY A 247 2.01 5.91 19.96
CA GLY A 247 3.17 6.63 20.46
C GLY A 247 4.42 6.56 19.58
N ARG A 248 4.51 5.59 18.65
CA ARG A 248 5.59 5.56 17.65
C ARG A 248 5.49 6.79 16.74
N LYS A 249 6.62 7.43 16.47
CA LYS A 249 6.73 8.67 15.68
C LYS A 249 7.43 8.40 14.36
N LEU A 250 6.91 8.97 13.28
CA LEU A 250 7.44 8.85 11.91
C LEU A 250 7.49 10.22 11.23
N ASP A 251 8.44 10.43 10.33
CA ASP A 251 8.56 11.65 9.53
C ASP A 251 7.50 11.66 8.40
N LYS A 252 6.59 12.63 8.44
CA LYS A 252 5.53 12.80 7.42
C LYS A 252 6.09 13.12 6.05
N ALA A 253 7.20 13.85 5.95
CA ALA A 253 7.81 14.18 4.66
C ALA A 253 8.30 12.92 3.96
N ALA A 254 9.04 12.07 4.68
CA ALA A 254 9.48 10.77 4.17
C ALA A 254 8.30 9.82 3.90
N MET A 255 7.25 9.83 4.75
CA MET A 255 6.03 9.09 4.48
C MET A 255 5.33 9.55 3.20
N LEU A 256 5.32 10.86 2.91
CA LEU A 256 4.73 11.41 1.70
C LEU A 256 5.50 10.92 0.46
N ILE A 257 6.83 11.01 0.47
CA ILE A 257 7.69 10.53 -0.61
C ILE A 257 7.43 9.03 -0.87
N CYS A 258 7.42 8.21 0.18
CA CYS A 258 7.08 6.80 0.08
C CYS A 258 5.65 6.56 -0.45
N SER A 259 4.68 7.37 -0.02
CA SER A 259 3.29 7.30 -0.49
C SER A 259 3.19 7.62 -1.99
N LYS A 260 3.95 8.60 -2.49
CA LYS A 260 3.99 8.97 -3.91
C LYS A 260 4.64 7.85 -4.74
N ALA A 261 5.79 7.35 -4.32
CA ALA A 261 6.48 6.22 -4.98
C ALA A 261 5.59 4.98 -5.11
N LEU A 262 4.81 4.68 -4.08
CA LEU A 262 3.89 3.54 -4.05
C LEU A 262 2.52 3.82 -4.71
N GLY A 263 2.16 5.09 -4.95
CA GLY A 263 0.85 5.46 -5.46
C GLY A 263 -0.29 5.24 -4.47
N HIS A 264 -0.16 5.76 -3.25
CA HIS A 264 -1.24 5.80 -2.27
C HIS A 264 -1.81 7.21 -2.12
N ASN A 265 -3.13 7.32 -1.94
CA ASN A 265 -3.82 8.59 -1.67
C ASN A 265 -3.60 9.10 -0.24
N ARG A 266 -3.43 8.17 0.71
CA ARG A 266 -3.39 8.49 2.14
C ARG A 266 -2.02 8.12 2.69
N ILE A 267 -1.31 9.11 3.24
CA ILE A 267 0.05 8.91 3.79
C ILE A 267 0.09 7.85 4.90
N GLU A 268 -0.96 7.75 5.72
CA GLU A 268 -1.04 6.79 6.82
C GLU A 268 -1.01 5.33 6.34
N VAL A 269 -1.34 5.07 5.07
CA VAL A 269 -1.26 3.72 4.49
C VAL A 269 0.17 3.20 4.54
N VAL A 270 1.15 4.09 4.39
CA VAL A 270 2.59 3.79 4.51
C VAL A 270 2.92 3.28 5.91
N ALA A 271 2.58 4.06 6.95
CA ALA A 271 2.79 3.68 8.35
C ALA A 271 1.99 2.42 8.75
N ASN A 272 0.79 2.26 8.20
CA ASN A 272 -0.10 1.18 8.62
C ASN A 272 0.24 -0.19 8.03
N ASN A 273 0.82 -0.22 6.83
CA ASN A 273 0.98 -1.47 6.09
C ASN A 273 2.44 -1.83 5.84
N TYR A 274 3.32 -0.84 5.68
CA TYR A 274 4.64 -1.05 5.11
C TYR A 274 5.78 -0.82 6.12
N ILE A 275 5.81 0.33 6.79
CA ILE A 275 6.90 0.68 7.71
C ILE A 275 6.72 -0.06 9.04
N ARG A 276 7.57 -1.04 9.32
CA ARG A 276 7.58 -1.82 10.57
C ARG A 276 9.00 -1.97 11.12
N GLY A 277 9.14 -2.07 12.44
CA GLY A 277 10.42 -2.39 13.09
C GLY A 277 11.55 -1.39 12.81
N LEU A 278 11.20 -0.10 12.67
CA LEU A 278 12.17 1.00 12.78
C LEU A 278 12.30 1.40 14.23
#